data_AF-A0A3D3L0I1-F1
#
_entry.id   AF-A0A3D3L0I1-F1
#
_cell.length_a   1.000
_cell.length_b   1.000
_cell.length_c   1.000
_cell.angle_alpha   90.00
_cell.angle_beta   90.00
_cell.angle_gamma   90.00
#
_symmetry.space_group_name_H-M   'P 1'
#
loop_
_entity.id
_entity.type
_entity.pdbx_description
1 polymer ?
#
loop_
_entity_poly.entity_id
_entity_poly.type
_entity_poly.pdbx_seq_one_letter_code
_entity_poly.pdbx_strand_id
1 'polypeptide(L)'
;ATGGVAVTLRGFWQKFPAALEVDGMAGESATFTAWCWAESVEPMDLRHYSDECYVPSAYEGFDELRSTPEGVANTSHISFDFVESSPSNHWLWELACERQQPAQPVCAPELYYSSRAAGTTWGLPETAPACAGVEQRLDGLVEFYAQEVEQRGWYGYWNFGDFMHSYDQYRHQWRYDLGGFAWANNELAPNMWLWQSFLRTGDARAFRLAEAMTWHSAEVDRHHFGAYSQLGSRHNVVHWGCGCKEVRISMAGLHRYYYFLTGDERIGELLSEVRDAEHALDRLDPMREFYERTTERTHIRIGPDWSALVSNWFSEWERTGDAQWKDRILKGISQLEAMPHG
;
A
#
# COMPACT_ATOMS: atom_id res chain seq x y z
N ALA A 1 9.27 17.34 -40.61
CA ALA A 1 9.52 16.50 -39.42
C ALA A 1 8.33 15.57 -39.26
N THR A 2 8.56 14.29 -38.95
CA THR A 2 7.50 13.28 -38.79
C THR A 2 6.98 13.17 -37.35
N GLY A 3 7.34 14.12 -36.47
CA GLY A 3 7.03 14.05 -35.04
C GLY A 3 7.79 12.94 -34.31
N GLY A 4 7.37 12.66 -33.08
CA GLY A 4 7.91 11.59 -32.25
C GLY A 4 7.05 11.37 -31.00
N VAL A 5 7.45 10.37 -30.21
CA VAL A 5 6.85 10.05 -28.90
C VAL A 5 7.98 9.87 -27.88
N ALA A 6 7.81 10.44 -26.70
CA ALA A 6 8.59 10.12 -25.52
C ALA A 6 7.74 9.22 -24.61
N VAL A 7 8.34 8.17 -24.06
CA VAL A 7 7.68 7.24 -23.15
C VAL A 7 8.42 7.26 -21.82
N THR A 8 7.68 7.44 -20.72
CA THR A 8 8.24 7.41 -19.37
C THR A 8 7.58 6.31 -18.55
N LEU A 9 8.39 5.48 -17.90
CA LEU A 9 7.96 4.60 -16.82
C LEU A 9 8.31 5.25 -15.48
N ARG A 10 7.32 5.64 -14.68
CA ARG A 10 7.55 6.24 -13.35
C ARG A 10 8.13 5.20 -12.40
N GLY A 11 9.16 5.57 -11.64
CA GLY A 11 9.87 4.66 -10.76
C GLY A 11 10.74 3.64 -11.53
N PHE A 12 11.26 4.02 -12.70
CA PHE A 12 11.98 3.12 -13.62
C PHE A 12 13.02 2.22 -12.92
N TRP A 13 13.96 2.83 -12.21
CA TRP A 13 14.99 2.08 -11.47
C TRP A 13 14.50 1.58 -10.10
N GLN A 14 13.52 2.26 -9.51
CA GLN A 14 12.95 1.90 -8.21
C GLN A 14 12.09 0.64 -8.29
N LYS A 15 11.51 0.34 -9.46
CA LYS A 15 10.73 -0.87 -9.74
C LYS A 15 11.47 -1.79 -10.72
N PHE A 16 12.78 -1.94 -10.54
CA PHE A 16 13.59 -2.84 -11.35
C PHE A 16 13.06 -4.29 -11.30
N PRO A 17 13.30 -5.11 -12.34
CA PRO A 17 14.10 -4.86 -13.53
C PRO A 17 13.29 -4.31 -14.71
N ALA A 18 13.24 -2.99 -14.87
CA ALA A 18 12.61 -2.34 -16.01
C ALA A 18 13.60 -2.08 -17.14
N ALA A 19 13.11 -1.97 -18.38
CA ALA A 19 13.93 -1.66 -19.55
C ALA A 19 13.18 -0.78 -20.57
N LEU A 20 13.94 -0.01 -21.36
CA LEU A 20 13.45 0.72 -22.53
C LEU A 20 14.24 0.22 -23.74
N GLU A 21 13.53 -0.14 -24.80
CA GLU A 21 14.11 -0.74 -26.01
C GLU A 21 13.56 -0.05 -27.26
N VAL A 22 14.41 0.10 -28.28
CA VAL A 22 14.02 0.70 -29.55
C VAL A 22 14.55 -0.14 -30.70
N ASP A 23 13.62 -0.62 -31.52
CA ASP A 23 13.89 -1.46 -32.69
C ASP A 23 13.52 -0.75 -33.98
N GLY A 24 14.16 -1.15 -35.10
CA GLY A 24 13.76 -0.69 -36.44
C GLY A 24 14.10 0.77 -36.77
N MET A 25 14.98 1.44 -35.99
CA MET A 25 15.33 2.86 -36.20
C MET A 25 15.86 3.21 -37.61
N ALA A 26 16.42 2.25 -38.34
CA ALA A 26 16.92 2.46 -39.70
C ALA A 26 15.88 2.21 -40.81
N GLY A 27 14.69 1.70 -40.45
CA GLY A 27 13.61 1.35 -41.38
C GLY A 27 12.55 2.45 -41.52
N GLU A 28 11.45 2.11 -42.21
CA GLU A 28 10.29 3.01 -42.36
C GLU A 28 9.44 3.13 -41.09
N SER A 29 9.59 2.18 -40.16
CA SER A 29 8.89 2.13 -38.87
C SER A 29 9.83 1.70 -37.77
N ALA A 30 9.77 2.39 -36.62
CA ALA A 30 10.46 2.00 -35.40
C ALA A 30 9.45 1.56 -34.32
N THR A 31 9.85 0.63 -33.47
CA THR A 31 9.07 0.21 -32.30
C THR A 31 9.80 0.67 -31.04
N PHE A 32 9.05 1.26 -30.10
CA PHE A 32 9.55 1.58 -28.77
C PHE A 32 8.84 0.69 -27.76
N THR A 33 9.60 -0.05 -26.96
CA THR A 33 9.07 -0.96 -25.94
C THR A 33 9.48 -0.48 -24.56
N ALA A 34 8.49 -0.31 -23.67
CA ALA A 34 8.70 -0.03 -22.25
C ALA A 34 8.36 -1.29 -21.44
N TRP A 35 9.39 -1.92 -20.88
CA TRP A 35 9.27 -3.14 -20.11
C TRP A 35 9.14 -2.82 -18.62
N CYS A 36 8.03 -3.23 -18.00
CA CYS A 36 7.88 -3.22 -16.54
C CYS A 36 8.68 -4.35 -15.87
N TRP A 37 8.89 -5.44 -16.61
CA TRP A 37 9.83 -6.52 -16.30
C TRP A 37 10.56 -6.85 -17.59
N ALA A 38 11.87 -6.63 -17.61
CA ALA A 38 12.70 -6.80 -18.81
C ALA A 38 12.79 -8.28 -19.21
N GLU A 39 12.70 -8.57 -20.51
CA GLU A 39 12.91 -9.93 -21.03
C GLU A 39 14.36 -10.42 -20.86
N SER A 40 15.30 -9.48 -20.74
CA SER A 40 16.74 -9.77 -20.59
C SER A 40 17.15 -10.23 -19.18
N VAL A 41 16.23 -10.30 -18.23
CA VAL A 41 16.47 -10.80 -16.88
C VAL A 41 15.79 -12.15 -16.64
N GLU A 42 16.14 -12.80 -15.53
CA GLU A 42 15.53 -14.07 -15.15
C GLU A 42 13.99 -13.97 -15.06
N PRO A 43 13.27 -15.06 -15.37
CA PRO A 43 11.85 -15.13 -15.15
C PRO A 43 11.50 -14.85 -13.68
N MET A 44 10.38 -14.17 -13.49
CA MET A 44 9.86 -13.86 -12.18
C MET A 44 9.54 -15.14 -11.38
N ASP A 45 10.20 -15.33 -10.25
CA ASP A 45 9.89 -16.42 -9.31
C ASP A 45 9.10 -15.87 -8.12
N LEU A 46 7.83 -16.27 -8.03
CA LEU A 46 6.89 -15.84 -7.00
C LEU A 46 6.57 -16.93 -5.98
N ARG A 47 7.30 -18.06 -6.03
CA ARG A 47 7.10 -19.19 -5.12
C ARG A 47 7.51 -18.80 -3.70
N HIS A 48 6.96 -19.52 -2.73
CA HIS A 48 7.41 -19.39 -1.36
C HIS A 48 8.85 -19.88 -1.20
N TYR A 49 9.56 -19.35 -0.21
CA TYR A 49 10.98 -19.67 0.03
C TYR A 49 11.18 -21.00 0.78
N SER A 50 10.10 -21.62 1.25
CA SER A 50 10.05 -22.85 2.04
C SER A 50 8.79 -23.66 1.66
N ASP A 51 8.77 -24.94 1.99
CA ASP A 51 7.58 -25.81 1.90
C ASP A 51 6.81 -25.94 3.22
N GLU A 52 7.34 -25.36 4.30
CA GLU A 52 6.71 -25.30 5.63
C GLU A 52 6.73 -23.89 6.23
N CYS A 53 5.87 -23.68 7.24
CA CYS A 53 5.81 -22.46 8.04
C CYS A 53 6.62 -22.59 9.34
N TYR A 54 7.17 -21.47 9.81
CA TYR A 54 8.05 -21.40 10.99
C TYR A 54 7.44 -20.50 12.08
N VAL A 55 6.25 -20.86 12.57
CA VAL A 55 5.50 -20.06 13.57
C VAL A 55 6.31 -19.76 14.84
N PRO A 56 6.94 -20.74 15.52
CA PRO A 56 7.59 -20.48 16.80
C PRO A 56 8.94 -19.75 16.69
N SER A 57 9.63 -19.89 15.55
CA SER A 57 11.01 -19.44 15.36
C SER A 57 11.15 -18.19 14.49
N ALA A 58 10.21 -17.96 13.57
CA ALA A 58 10.29 -16.87 12.59
C ALA A 58 9.07 -15.92 12.62
N TYR A 59 8.25 -15.97 13.68
CA TYR A 59 7.08 -15.10 13.87
C TYR A 59 6.08 -15.16 12.70
N GLU A 60 5.99 -16.31 12.05
CA GLU A 60 4.94 -16.59 11.07
C GLU A 60 3.60 -16.82 11.77
N GLY A 61 2.52 -16.64 11.02
CA GLY A 61 1.18 -16.53 11.60
C GLY A 61 0.60 -17.86 12.06
N PHE A 62 0.52 -18.84 11.17
CA PHE A 62 -0.12 -20.14 11.37
C PHE A 62 0.73 -21.25 10.71
N ASP A 63 0.59 -22.50 11.19
CA ASP A 63 1.30 -23.66 10.64
C ASP A 63 0.79 -24.04 9.23
N GLU A 64 -0.43 -23.62 8.91
CA GLU A 64 -1.03 -23.79 7.60
C GLU A 64 -0.39 -22.87 6.53
N LEU A 65 0.41 -23.47 5.66
CA LEU A 65 1.01 -22.77 4.52
C LEU A 65 -0.07 -22.36 3.49
N ARG A 66 -0.24 -21.05 3.33
CA ARG A 66 -1.15 -20.45 2.33
C ARG A 66 -0.45 -19.42 1.44
N SER A 67 0.85 -19.55 1.25
CA SER A 67 1.59 -18.65 0.35
C SER A 67 1.15 -18.86 -1.09
N THR A 68 0.63 -17.81 -1.73
CA THR A 68 0.28 -17.82 -3.15
C THR A 68 0.28 -16.40 -3.73
N PRO A 69 0.88 -16.20 -4.92
CA PRO A 69 0.78 -14.94 -5.65
C PRO A 69 -0.54 -14.82 -6.42
N GLU A 70 -1.37 -15.88 -6.49
CA GLU A 70 -2.64 -15.84 -7.22
C GLU A 70 -3.55 -14.75 -6.63
N GLY A 71 -3.88 -13.74 -7.44
CA GLY A 71 -4.70 -12.61 -7.03
C GLY A 71 -3.91 -11.38 -6.63
N VAL A 72 -2.58 -11.46 -6.45
CA VAL A 72 -1.73 -10.29 -6.18
C VAL A 72 -1.62 -9.42 -7.43
N ALA A 73 -1.58 -8.09 -7.27
CA ALA A 73 -1.40 -7.17 -8.39
C ALA A 73 -0.31 -6.13 -8.13
N ASN A 74 -0.02 -5.33 -9.16
CA ASN A 74 0.90 -4.22 -9.10
C ASN A 74 0.52 -3.19 -10.18
N THR A 75 0.54 -1.90 -9.85
CA THR A 75 0.26 -0.82 -10.79
C THR A 75 1.55 -0.13 -11.24
N SER A 76 1.71 0.03 -12.56
CA SER A 76 2.82 0.75 -13.19
C SER A 76 2.31 1.96 -13.95
N HIS A 77 2.89 3.13 -13.70
CA HIS A 77 2.49 4.37 -14.35
C HIS A 77 3.37 4.61 -15.58
N ILE A 78 2.74 4.61 -16.76
CA ILE A 78 3.39 4.83 -18.05
C ILE A 78 2.78 6.09 -18.68
N SER A 79 3.63 7.02 -19.11
CA SER A 79 3.23 8.24 -19.80
C SER A 79 3.73 8.25 -21.23
N PHE A 80 2.89 8.77 -22.14
CA PHE A 80 3.21 8.96 -23.55
C PHE A 80 3.06 10.43 -23.89
N ASP A 81 4.17 11.06 -24.32
CA ASP A 81 4.24 12.47 -24.66
C ASP A 81 4.55 12.60 -26.16
N PHE A 82 3.58 13.11 -26.93
CA PHE A 82 3.71 13.28 -28.38
C PHE A 82 4.31 14.64 -28.74
N VAL A 83 5.31 14.64 -29.61
CA VAL A 83 6.08 15.84 -30.00
C VAL A 83 6.06 16.04 -31.51
N GLU A 84 5.97 17.29 -31.96
CA GLU A 84 5.93 17.64 -33.39
C GLU A 84 7.30 17.52 -34.09
N SER A 85 8.39 17.56 -33.31
CA SER A 85 9.76 17.44 -33.78
C SER A 85 10.67 16.89 -32.67
N SER A 86 11.90 16.51 -33.01
CA SER A 86 12.88 16.02 -32.04
C SER A 86 13.08 17.06 -30.93
N PRO A 87 12.77 16.71 -29.67
CA PRO A 87 12.90 17.64 -28.56
C PRO A 87 14.38 17.89 -28.23
N SER A 88 14.65 18.99 -27.52
CA SER A 88 15.99 19.24 -26.99
C SER A 88 16.28 18.32 -25.79
N ASN A 89 17.56 18.05 -25.52
CA ASN A 89 17.96 17.29 -24.34
C ASN A 89 17.49 17.95 -23.02
N HIS A 90 17.46 19.28 -22.98
CA HIS A 90 16.96 20.02 -21.81
C HIS A 90 15.48 19.73 -21.58
N TRP A 91 14.67 19.80 -22.63
CA TRP A 91 13.24 19.51 -22.54
C TRP A 91 12.98 18.07 -22.11
N LEU A 92 13.73 17.10 -22.67
CA LEU A 92 13.62 15.69 -22.27
C LEU A 92 13.97 15.48 -20.79
N TRP A 93 14.97 16.19 -20.27
CA TRP A 93 15.34 16.13 -18.86
C TRP A 93 14.25 16.71 -17.95
N GLU A 94 13.69 17.88 -18.29
CA GLU A 94 12.59 18.48 -17.54
C GLU A 94 11.35 17.57 -17.55
N LEU A 95 11.01 16.99 -18.70
CA LEU A 95 9.93 16.03 -18.81
C LEU A 95 10.19 14.80 -17.92
N ALA A 96 11.41 14.24 -17.94
CA ALA A 96 11.75 13.10 -17.12
C ALA A 96 11.61 13.42 -15.62
N CYS A 97 12.09 14.57 -15.16
CA CYS A 97 11.94 15.02 -13.77
C CYS A 97 10.46 15.11 -13.37
N GLU A 98 9.63 15.78 -14.19
CA GLU A 98 8.19 15.93 -13.93
C GLU A 98 7.47 14.57 -13.93
N ARG A 99 7.82 13.66 -14.84
CA ARG A 99 7.16 12.34 -14.93
C ARG A 99 7.61 11.37 -13.83
N GLN A 100 8.84 11.50 -13.33
CA GLN A 100 9.30 10.71 -12.18
C GLN A 100 8.70 11.21 -10.85
N GLN A 101 8.59 12.53 -10.69
CA GLN A 101 8.02 13.16 -9.49
C GLN A 101 6.96 14.22 -9.88
N PRO A 102 5.75 13.80 -10.28
CA PRO A 102 4.70 14.71 -10.73
C PRO A 102 4.36 15.75 -9.67
N ALA A 103 4.22 17.02 -10.10
CA ALA A 103 3.78 18.08 -9.21
C ALA A 103 2.37 17.79 -8.70
N GLN A 104 2.21 17.77 -7.36
CA GLN A 104 0.93 17.52 -6.71
C GLN A 104 0.44 18.80 -6.03
N PRO A 105 -0.61 19.46 -6.55
CA PRO A 105 -1.27 20.53 -5.84
C PRO A 105 -1.89 20.01 -4.54
N VAL A 106 -1.62 20.67 -3.42
CA VAL A 106 -2.11 20.31 -2.09
C VAL A 106 -2.60 21.55 -1.36
N CYS A 107 -3.51 21.37 -0.41
CA CYS A 107 -3.94 22.43 0.48
C CYS A 107 -2.94 22.65 1.63
N ALA A 108 -3.04 23.81 2.28
CA ALA A 108 -2.32 24.07 3.52
C ALA A 108 -2.85 23.17 4.67
N PRO A 109 -1.99 22.72 5.60
CA PRO A 109 -2.38 21.85 6.72
C PRO A 109 -3.56 22.36 7.55
N GLU A 110 -3.68 23.67 7.73
CA GLU A 110 -4.76 24.31 8.48
C GLU A 110 -6.13 24.04 7.86
N LEU A 111 -6.21 23.93 6.53
CA LEU A 111 -7.46 23.61 5.85
C LEU A 111 -7.85 22.15 6.10
N TYR A 112 -6.91 21.21 6.01
CA TYR A 112 -7.17 19.82 6.34
C TYR A 112 -7.66 19.67 7.79
N TYR A 113 -6.96 20.30 8.73
CA TYR A 113 -7.29 20.24 10.15
C TYR A 113 -8.66 20.86 10.46
N SER A 114 -8.96 22.05 9.91
CA SER A 114 -10.23 22.74 10.15
C SER A 114 -11.43 22.05 9.51
N SER A 115 -11.24 21.38 8.37
CA SER A 115 -12.32 20.67 7.67
C SER A 115 -12.85 19.44 8.44
N ARG A 116 -12.02 18.82 9.28
CA ARG A 116 -12.30 17.53 9.95
C ARG A 116 -12.59 16.35 9.01
N ALA A 117 -12.36 16.51 7.71
CA ALA A 117 -12.65 15.49 6.70
C ALA A 117 -11.78 14.22 6.87
N ALA A 118 -10.58 14.37 7.42
CA ALA A 118 -9.67 13.26 7.71
C ALA A 118 -9.70 12.83 9.19
N GLY A 119 -10.82 13.05 9.87
CA GLY A 119 -11.01 12.72 11.28
C GLY A 119 -10.69 13.86 12.25
N THR A 120 -10.90 13.60 13.54
CA THR A 120 -10.84 14.58 14.63
C THR A 120 -9.78 14.31 15.68
N THR A 121 -9.04 13.20 15.56
CA THR A 121 -8.10 12.68 16.57
C THR A 121 -6.64 13.07 16.34
N TRP A 122 -6.38 14.00 15.42
CA TRP A 122 -5.05 14.55 15.13
C TRP A 122 -5.10 16.09 15.16
N GLY A 123 -3.96 16.74 15.36
CA GLY A 123 -3.83 18.22 15.48
C GLY A 123 -2.76 18.79 14.57
N LEU A 124 -2.59 20.11 14.50
CA LEU A 124 -1.42 20.72 13.84
C LEU A 124 -0.15 20.54 14.71
N PRO A 125 1.07 20.74 14.15
CA PRO A 125 2.30 20.71 14.91
C PRO A 125 2.29 21.72 16.06
N GLU A 126 2.69 21.27 17.26
CA GLU A 126 2.68 22.14 18.43
C GLU A 126 3.88 23.08 18.48
N THR A 127 3.60 24.35 18.75
CA THR A 127 4.62 25.41 18.79
C THR A 127 5.09 25.72 20.21
N ALA A 128 4.44 25.16 21.22
CA ALA A 128 4.83 25.33 22.61
C ALA A 128 6.20 24.67 22.87
N PRO A 129 7.16 25.35 23.54
CA PRO A 129 8.48 24.79 23.81
C PRO A 129 8.47 23.43 24.52
N ALA A 130 7.45 23.16 25.35
CA ALA A 130 7.29 21.87 26.04
C ALA A 130 7.03 20.70 25.09
N CYS A 131 6.46 20.95 23.91
CA CYS A 131 6.12 19.95 22.90
C CYS A 131 7.19 19.81 21.80
N ALA A 132 8.15 20.73 21.73
CA ALA A 132 9.15 20.78 20.66
C ALA A 132 9.95 19.47 20.51
N GLY A 133 10.27 18.80 21.62
CA GLY A 133 10.97 17.53 21.60
C GLY A 133 10.16 16.36 21.02
N VAL A 134 8.83 16.42 21.08
CA VAL A 134 7.94 15.42 20.45
C VAL A 134 7.90 15.65 18.95
N GLU A 135 7.68 16.90 18.52
CA GLU A 135 7.64 17.24 17.08
C GLU A 135 8.97 16.92 16.39
N GLN A 136 10.11 17.20 17.06
CA GLN A 136 11.43 16.82 16.54
C GLN A 136 11.58 15.30 16.36
N ARG A 137 11.00 14.49 17.27
CA ARG A 137 11.05 13.03 17.14
C ARG A 137 10.15 12.53 16.02
N LEU A 138 8.96 13.13 15.85
CA LEU A 138 8.04 12.78 14.77
C LEU A 138 8.66 13.08 13.39
N ASP A 139 9.26 14.27 13.23
CA ASP A 139 10.03 14.62 12.03
C ASP A 139 11.21 13.67 11.81
N GLY A 140 11.98 13.39 12.87
CA GLY A 140 13.10 12.46 12.83
C GLY A 140 12.71 11.03 12.44
N LEU A 141 11.50 10.57 12.76
CA LEU A 141 10.99 9.26 12.33
C LEU A 141 10.69 9.23 10.82
N VAL A 142 10.09 10.29 10.27
CA VAL A 142 9.85 10.39 8.82
C VAL A 142 11.18 10.40 8.08
N GLU A 143 12.14 11.19 8.56
CA GLU A 143 13.49 11.25 7.98
C GLU A 143 14.20 9.90 8.06
N PHE A 144 14.12 9.20 9.20
CA PHE A 144 14.72 7.89 9.38
C PHE A 144 14.22 6.88 8.33
N TYR A 145 12.89 6.78 8.14
CA TYR A 145 12.34 5.86 7.14
C TYR A 145 12.63 6.29 5.70
N ALA A 146 12.65 7.60 5.41
CA ALA A 146 13.07 8.10 4.10
C ALA A 146 14.52 7.67 3.78
N GLN A 147 15.42 7.76 4.75
CA GLN A 147 16.82 7.32 4.60
C GLN A 147 16.95 5.80 4.50
N GLU A 148 16.18 5.03 5.27
CA GLU A 148 16.24 3.57 5.25
C GLU A 148 15.80 2.99 3.90
N VAL A 149 14.82 3.59 3.21
CA VAL A 149 14.44 3.18 1.84
C VAL A 149 15.65 3.21 0.92
N GLU A 150 16.39 4.33 0.91
CA GLU A 150 17.58 4.52 0.07
C GLU A 150 18.75 3.63 0.54
N GLN A 151 19.01 3.58 1.85
CA GLN A 151 20.14 2.84 2.41
C GLN A 151 20.02 1.33 2.24
N ARG A 152 18.81 0.80 2.33
CA ARG A 152 18.54 -0.65 2.22
C ARG A 152 18.17 -1.07 0.81
N GLY A 153 17.96 -0.11 -0.09
CA GLY A 153 17.53 -0.37 -1.44
C GLY A 153 16.20 -1.11 -1.47
N TRP A 154 15.21 -0.63 -0.71
CA TRP A 154 13.83 -1.16 -0.71
C TRP A 154 13.11 -0.82 -2.01
N TYR A 155 13.65 -1.37 -3.09
CA TYR A 155 13.27 -1.23 -4.48
C TYR A 155 13.01 -2.62 -5.05
N GLY A 156 12.46 -2.63 -6.26
CA GLY A 156 12.09 -3.83 -6.99
C GLY A 156 10.61 -3.81 -7.32
N TYR A 157 10.26 -4.44 -8.43
CA TYR A 157 8.90 -4.41 -8.98
C TYR A 157 7.82 -4.71 -7.95
N TRP A 158 8.05 -5.74 -7.12
CA TRP A 158 7.13 -6.20 -6.07
C TRP A 158 7.38 -5.60 -4.69
N ASN A 159 8.44 -4.83 -4.47
CA ASN A 159 8.86 -4.43 -3.13
C ASN A 159 8.73 -2.93 -2.89
N PHE A 160 8.87 -2.12 -3.95
CA PHE A 160 8.98 -0.68 -3.82
C PHE A 160 7.69 -0.06 -3.26
N GLY A 161 7.82 0.47 -2.04
CA GLY A 161 6.77 1.17 -1.31
C GLY A 161 6.51 0.61 0.08
N ASP A 162 6.91 -0.63 0.38
CA ASP A 162 6.81 -1.19 1.73
C ASP A 162 8.08 -0.94 2.56
N PHE A 163 7.94 -1.13 3.87
CA PHE A 163 9.03 -1.14 4.84
C PHE A 163 9.21 -2.53 5.44
N MET A 164 10.37 -2.76 6.05
CA MET A 164 10.57 -3.97 6.87
C MET A 164 10.04 -3.76 8.30
N HIS A 165 9.68 -4.85 8.97
CA HIS A 165 8.97 -4.87 10.25
C HIS A 165 9.92 -4.82 11.46
N SER A 166 11.03 -5.56 11.45
CA SER A 166 11.93 -5.59 12.60
C SER A 166 13.41 -5.63 12.25
N TYR A 167 14.19 -4.98 13.11
CA TYR A 167 15.62 -4.84 12.96
C TYR A 167 16.41 -5.96 13.65
N ASP A 168 17.53 -6.35 13.04
CA ASP A 168 18.55 -7.19 13.65
C ASP A 168 19.71 -6.31 14.13
N GLN A 169 19.79 -6.11 15.44
CA GLN A 169 20.82 -5.28 16.06
C GLN A 169 22.24 -5.87 15.94
N TYR A 170 22.39 -7.18 15.68
CA TYR A 170 23.69 -7.84 15.58
C TYR A 170 24.21 -7.86 14.15
N ARG A 171 23.31 -8.04 13.17
CA ARG A 171 23.64 -8.00 11.74
C ARG A 171 23.59 -6.58 11.16
N HIS A 172 23.06 -5.62 11.91
CA HIS A 172 22.87 -4.23 11.48
C HIS A 172 22.10 -4.11 10.15
N GLN A 173 21.03 -4.91 10.06
CA GLN A 173 20.11 -4.94 8.92
C GLN A 173 18.72 -5.29 9.41
N TRP A 174 17.71 -4.99 8.60
CA TRP A 174 16.38 -5.51 8.84
C TRP A 174 16.34 -7.01 8.64
N ARG A 175 15.43 -7.69 9.33
CA ARG A 175 15.27 -9.15 9.31
C ARG A 175 14.56 -9.62 8.04
N TYR A 176 15.14 -9.29 6.89
CA TYR A 176 14.59 -9.57 5.56
C TYR A 176 14.43 -11.06 5.26
N ASP A 177 15.09 -11.92 6.02
CA ASP A 177 15.20 -13.36 5.82
C ASP A 177 14.49 -14.20 6.89
N LEU A 178 13.73 -13.57 7.78
CA LEU A 178 13.16 -14.25 8.96
C LEU A 178 11.65 -14.04 9.08
N GLY A 179 10.89 -14.85 8.34
CA GLY A 179 9.42 -14.96 8.43
C GLY A 179 8.71 -13.62 8.59
N GLY A 180 7.90 -13.51 9.65
CA GLY A 180 7.13 -12.31 9.98
C GLY A 180 7.95 -11.10 10.45
N PHE A 181 9.28 -11.10 10.39
CA PHE A 181 10.07 -9.92 10.72
C PHE A 181 10.52 -9.11 9.49
N ALA A 182 10.25 -9.61 8.28
CA ALA A 182 10.63 -9.00 7.02
C ALA A 182 9.63 -7.92 6.57
N TRP A 183 9.02 -8.01 5.38
CA TRP A 183 8.10 -6.97 4.88
C TRP A 183 6.91 -6.76 5.80
N ALA A 184 6.59 -5.49 6.08
CA ALA A 184 5.65 -5.10 7.11
C ALA A 184 4.19 -5.22 6.70
N ASN A 185 3.87 -5.15 5.40
CA ASN A 185 2.52 -5.32 4.87
C ASN A 185 1.43 -4.66 5.72
N ASN A 186 1.55 -3.35 5.95
CA ASN A 186 0.61 -2.57 6.78
C ASN A 186 0.45 -3.00 8.26
N GLU A 187 1.28 -3.87 8.82
CA GLU A 187 1.18 -4.27 10.22
C GLU A 187 1.33 -3.03 11.13
N LEU A 188 0.33 -2.80 11.99
CA LEU A 188 0.19 -1.60 12.82
C LEU A 188 0.03 -0.27 12.05
N ALA A 189 -0.44 -0.33 10.81
CA ALA A 189 -0.90 0.80 9.99
C ALA A 189 0.12 1.97 9.84
N PRO A 190 1.38 1.71 9.45
CA PRO A 190 2.36 2.77 9.17
C PRO A 190 1.86 3.75 8.09
N ASN A 191 1.02 3.28 7.18
CA ASN A 191 0.40 4.08 6.13
C ASN A 191 -0.43 5.26 6.71
N MET A 192 -1.26 4.99 7.73
CA MET A 192 -2.07 6.04 8.38
C MET A 192 -1.18 7.03 9.14
N TRP A 193 -0.08 6.57 9.74
CA TRP A 193 0.90 7.44 10.38
C TRP A 193 1.55 8.40 9.36
N LEU A 194 2.00 7.91 8.21
CA LEU A 194 2.59 8.75 7.16
C LEU A 194 1.58 9.76 6.60
N TRP A 195 0.35 9.34 6.31
CA TRP A 195 -0.71 10.25 5.85
C TRP A 195 -1.03 11.33 6.88
N GLN A 196 -1.17 10.97 8.15
CA GLN A 196 -1.39 11.97 9.20
C GLN A 196 -0.18 12.89 9.35
N SER A 197 1.05 12.38 9.22
CA SER A 197 2.26 13.20 9.27
C SER A 197 2.27 14.24 8.14
N PHE A 198 1.89 13.84 6.93
CA PHE A 198 1.70 14.77 5.81
C PHE A 198 0.57 15.78 6.07
N LEU A 199 -0.63 15.35 6.47
CA LEU A 199 -1.77 16.24 6.71
C LEU A 199 -1.48 17.29 7.79
N ARG A 200 -0.65 16.95 8.79
CA ARG A 200 -0.20 17.85 9.85
C ARG A 200 0.76 18.92 9.36
N THR A 201 1.69 18.56 8.48
CA THR A 201 2.91 19.36 8.24
C THR A 201 3.02 19.91 6.82
N GLY A 202 2.36 19.27 5.85
CA GLY A 202 2.60 19.49 4.43
C GLY A 202 3.94 18.96 3.93
N ASP A 203 4.66 18.14 4.72
CA ASP A 203 5.97 17.63 4.36
C ASP A 203 5.92 16.71 3.13
N ALA A 204 6.62 17.11 2.07
CA ALA A 204 6.72 16.35 0.82
C ALA A 204 7.35 14.96 1.01
N ARG A 205 8.28 14.78 1.97
CA ARG A 205 8.87 13.46 2.28
C ARG A 205 7.79 12.50 2.76
N ALA A 206 6.99 12.94 3.73
CA ALA A 206 5.88 12.17 4.25
C ALA A 206 4.86 11.82 3.15
N PHE A 207 4.52 12.79 2.28
CA PHE A 207 3.64 12.53 1.13
C PHE A 207 4.18 11.44 0.22
N ARG A 208 5.46 11.52 -0.19
CA ARG A 208 6.05 10.56 -1.14
C ARG A 208 6.20 9.17 -0.55
N LEU A 209 6.55 9.06 0.72
CA LEU A 209 6.55 7.77 1.43
C LEU A 209 5.13 7.19 1.52
N ALA A 210 4.14 8.00 1.89
CA ALA A 210 2.75 7.55 2.00
C ALA A 210 2.16 7.15 0.64
N GLU A 211 2.48 7.89 -0.44
CA GLU A 211 2.09 7.58 -1.81
C GLU A 211 2.67 6.24 -2.26
N ALA A 212 3.98 6.02 -2.07
CA ALA A 212 4.64 4.77 -2.44
C ALA A 212 4.05 3.58 -1.66
N MET A 213 3.88 3.72 -0.34
CA MET A 213 3.28 2.69 0.50
C MET A 213 1.82 2.42 0.16
N THR A 214 1.07 3.44 -0.23
CA THR A 214 -0.30 3.25 -0.73
C THR A 214 -0.29 2.42 -1.99
N TRP A 215 0.49 2.76 -3.01
CA TRP A 215 0.54 1.99 -4.26
C TRP A 215 1.02 0.56 -4.07
N HIS A 216 2.01 0.34 -3.21
CA HIS A 216 2.47 -1.00 -2.88
C HIS A 216 1.36 -1.79 -2.18
N SER A 217 0.93 -1.32 -1.02
CA SER A 217 0.11 -2.14 -0.15
C SER A 217 -1.35 -2.23 -0.59
N ALA A 218 -1.80 -1.29 -1.42
CA ALA A 218 -3.08 -1.35 -2.09
C ALA A 218 -3.13 -2.37 -3.25
N GLU A 219 -2.01 -2.95 -3.67
CA GLU A 219 -1.97 -3.87 -4.81
C GLU A 219 -1.26 -5.19 -4.43
N VAL A 220 -0.04 -5.08 -3.90
CA VAL A 220 0.86 -6.20 -3.67
C VAL A 220 0.51 -7.00 -2.41
N ASP A 221 0.13 -6.31 -1.33
CA ASP A 221 -0.07 -6.96 -0.04
C ASP A 221 -1.45 -7.61 0.11
N ARG A 222 -2.25 -7.67 -0.97
CA ARG A 222 -3.59 -8.25 -0.97
C ARG A 222 -3.93 -9.01 -2.24
N HIS A 223 -5.04 -9.71 -2.17
CA HIS A 223 -5.56 -10.54 -3.25
C HIS A 223 -6.82 -9.93 -3.83
N HIS A 224 -6.82 -9.65 -5.12
CA HIS A 224 -7.94 -9.04 -5.84
C HIS A 224 -8.97 -10.05 -6.34
N PHE A 225 -8.53 -11.28 -6.62
CA PHE A 225 -9.38 -12.39 -7.04
C PHE A 225 -8.92 -13.71 -6.41
N GLY A 226 -9.60 -14.81 -6.74
CA GLY A 226 -9.26 -16.15 -6.27
C GLY A 226 -9.73 -16.42 -4.83
N ALA A 227 -9.17 -17.46 -4.22
CA ALA A 227 -9.63 -17.96 -2.92
C ALA A 227 -9.52 -16.91 -1.79
N TYR A 228 -8.54 -16.01 -1.88
CA TYR A 228 -8.26 -14.99 -0.87
C TYR A 228 -8.70 -13.58 -1.28
N SER A 229 -9.50 -13.43 -2.35
CA SER A 229 -10.02 -12.13 -2.80
C SER A 229 -10.51 -11.28 -1.63
N GLN A 230 -10.14 -9.99 -1.62
CA GLN A 230 -10.43 -8.97 -0.59
C GLN A 230 -9.66 -9.11 0.73
N LEU A 231 -8.83 -10.15 0.92
CA LEU A 231 -7.95 -10.30 2.07
C LEU A 231 -6.54 -9.81 1.75
N GLY A 232 -5.87 -9.22 2.75
CA GLY A 232 -4.45 -8.95 2.67
C GLY A 232 -3.63 -10.01 3.38
N SER A 233 -2.35 -10.14 3.03
CA SER A 233 -1.43 -11.12 3.60
C SER A 233 -0.62 -10.48 4.71
N ARG A 234 -0.64 -11.05 5.92
CA ARG A 234 0.20 -10.59 7.04
C ARG A 234 1.69 -10.60 6.65
N HIS A 235 2.43 -9.67 7.26
CA HIS A 235 3.89 -9.50 7.14
C HIS A 235 4.70 -10.82 7.07
N ASN A 236 5.65 -10.88 6.12
CA ASN A 236 6.48 -12.05 5.84
C ASN A 236 7.68 -11.70 4.93
N VAL A 237 8.60 -12.64 4.67
CA VAL A 237 9.71 -12.48 3.70
C VAL A 237 9.20 -12.25 2.28
N VAL A 238 8.09 -12.90 1.93
CA VAL A 238 7.38 -12.70 0.67
C VAL A 238 6.07 -11.98 0.98
N HIS A 239 5.70 -10.93 0.25
CA HIS A 239 4.50 -10.14 0.55
C HIS A 239 3.22 -10.98 0.68
N TRP A 240 3.08 -12.05 -0.11
CA TRP A 240 1.96 -13.01 -0.01
C TRP A 240 2.28 -14.28 0.78
N GLY A 241 3.35 -14.29 1.57
CA GLY A 241 3.93 -15.45 2.24
C GLY A 241 3.11 -16.02 3.39
N CYS A 242 2.61 -15.16 4.29
CA CYS A 242 2.02 -15.60 5.55
C CYS A 242 0.67 -16.32 5.37
N GLY A 243 0.41 -17.33 6.21
CA GLY A 243 -0.87 -18.05 6.28
C GLY A 243 -2.06 -17.23 6.80
N CYS A 244 -1.80 -16.12 7.49
CA CYS A 244 -2.84 -15.19 7.94
C CYS A 244 -3.24 -14.27 6.77
N LYS A 245 -4.37 -14.57 6.14
CA LYS A 245 -5.04 -13.68 5.18
C LYS A 245 -6.17 -12.95 5.90
N GLU A 246 -6.05 -11.64 6.06
CA GLU A 246 -6.86 -10.86 6.99
C GLU A 246 -7.32 -9.52 6.38
N VAL A 247 -8.54 -9.10 6.73
CA VAL A 247 -9.11 -7.82 6.26
C VAL A 247 -8.38 -6.60 6.81
N ARG A 248 -7.68 -6.72 7.94
CA ARG A 248 -6.90 -5.62 8.54
C ARG A 248 -5.74 -5.14 7.65
N ILE A 249 -5.29 -5.99 6.74
CA ILE A 249 -4.18 -5.68 5.83
C ILE A 249 -4.69 -5.01 4.55
N SER A 250 -5.90 -5.38 4.10
CA SER A 250 -6.53 -4.88 2.86
C SER A 250 -7.51 -3.72 3.09
N MET A 251 -7.69 -3.25 4.32
CA MET A 251 -8.73 -2.31 4.69
C MET A 251 -8.64 -0.95 3.97
N ALA A 252 -9.77 -0.44 3.52
CA ALA A 252 -9.91 0.83 2.80
C ALA A 252 -9.40 2.03 3.62
N GLY A 253 -9.47 1.96 4.96
CA GLY A 253 -8.99 3.01 5.86
C GLY A 253 -7.51 3.37 5.67
N LEU A 254 -6.69 2.45 5.16
CA LEU A 254 -5.27 2.67 4.91
C LEU A 254 -5.03 3.58 3.70
N HIS A 255 -5.87 3.49 2.67
CA HIS A 255 -5.63 4.11 1.36
C HIS A 255 -6.56 5.28 1.04
N ARG A 256 -7.63 5.47 1.83
CA ARG A 256 -8.62 6.53 1.60
C ARG A 256 -8.03 7.94 1.60
N TYR A 257 -6.97 8.18 2.37
CA TYR A 257 -6.29 9.48 2.43
C TYR A 257 -5.79 9.88 1.04
N TYR A 258 -5.09 8.98 0.35
CA TYR A 258 -4.62 9.20 -1.00
C TYR A 258 -5.77 9.47 -1.97
N TYR A 259 -6.83 8.64 -1.92
CA TYR A 259 -8.00 8.81 -2.77
C TYR A 259 -8.64 10.20 -2.61
N PHE A 260 -8.91 10.65 -1.38
CA PHE A 260 -9.56 11.95 -1.18
C PHE A 260 -8.64 13.15 -1.47
N LEU A 261 -7.32 12.96 -1.45
CA LEU A 261 -6.36 14.00 -1.85
C LEU A 261 -6.18 14.10 -3.37
N THR A 262 -6.33 13.00 -4.10
CA THR A 262 -5.95 12.90 -5.52
C THR A 262 -7.11 12.66 -6.47
N GLY A 263 -8.20 12.06 -6.01
CA GLY A 263 -9.29 11.58 -6.84
C GLY A 263 -8.96 10.33 -7.66
N ASP A 264 -7.83 9.67 -7.41
CA ASP A 264 -7.31 8.58 -8.23
C ASP A 264 -8.34 7.45 -8.44
N GLU A 265 -8.65 7.17 -9.71
CA GLU A 265 -9.69 6.22 -10.08
C GLU A 265 -9.33 4.78 -9.73
N ARG A 266 -8.05 4.38 -9.85
CA ARG A 266 -7.60 3.02 -9.53
C ARG A 266 -7.67 2.77 -8.03
N ILE A 267 -7.18 3.69 -7.20
CA ILE A 267 -7.39 3.61 -5.75
C ILE A 267 -8.89 3.62 -5.46
N GLY A 268 -9.67 4.39 -6.22
CA GLY A 268 -11.13 4.37 -6.20
C GLY A 268 -11.72 2.95 -6.38
N GLU A 269 -11.33 2.22 -7.42
CA GLU A 269 -11.76 0.84 -7.64
C GLU A 269 -11.39 -0.06 -6.45
N LEU A 270 -10.16 0.09 -5.94
CA LEU A 270 -9.61 -0.72 -4.87
C LEU A 270 -10.28 -0.53 -3.51
N LEU A 271 -10.77 0.67 -3.18
CA LEU A 271 -11.57 0.85 -1.95
C LEU A 271 -12.95 0.17 -2.11
N SER A 272 -13.54 0.22 -3.30
CA SER A 272 -14.83 -0.41 -3.58
C SER A 272 -14.72 -1.93 -3.65
N GLU A 273 -13.58 -2.47 -4.06
CA GLU A 273 -13.31 -3.91 -4.10
C GLU A 273 -13.49 -4.57 -2.72
N VAL A 274 -13.02 -3.91 -1.65
CA VAL A 274 -13.04 -4.44 -0.29
C VAL A 274 -14.30 -4.09 0.50
N ARG A 275 -15.29 -3.42 -0.10
CA ARG A 275 -16.54 -3.02 0.61
C ARG A 275 -17.33 -4.21 1.16
N ASP A 276 -17.23 -5.36 0.50
CA ASP A 276 -17.96 -6.60 0.82
C ASP A 276 -17.01 -7.66 1.43
N ALA A 277 -15.87 -7.23 1.99
CA ALA A 277 -14.83 -8.10 2.54
C ALA A 277 -15.31 -8.97 3.71
N GLU A 278 -16.48 -8.72 4.30
CA GLU A 278 -17.08 -9.63 5.28
C GLU A 278 -17.33 -11.02 4.70
N HIS A 279 -17.68 -11.12 3.41
CA HIS A 279 -17.86 -12.40 2.74
C HIS A 279 -16.56 -13.18 2.58
N ALA A 280 -15.40 -12.50 2.65
CA ALA A 280 -14.11 -13.17 2.68
C ALA A 280 -13.91 -13.96 3.98
N LEU A 281 -14.48 -13.48 5.09
CA LEU A 281 -14.42 -14.19 6.38
C LEU A 281 -15.27 -15.46 6.39
N ASP A 282 -16.25 -15.59 5.48
CA ASP A 282 -16.95 -16.84 5.26
C ASP A 282 -16.12 -17.85 4.46
N ARG A 283 -15.17 -17.39 3.63
CA ARG A 283 -14.25 -18.26 2.90
C ARG A 283 -13.08 -18.70 3.77
N LEU A 284 -12.57 -17.79 4.60
CA LEU A 284 -11.46 -18.06 5.51
C LEU A 284 -11.72 -17.40 6.86
N ASP A 285 -12.06 -18.23 7.85
CA ASP A 285 -12.29 -17.74 9.21
C ASP A 285 -10.94 -17.25 9.81
N PRO A 286 -10.88 -16.00 10.32
CA PRO A 286 -9.65 -15.43 10.86
C PRO A 286 -9.21 -16.10 12.17
N MET A 287 -10.10 -16.84 12.84
CA MET A 287 -9.85 -17.50 14.12
C MET A 287 -9.81 -19.03 14.04
N ARG A 288 -9.73 -19.59 12.82
CA ARG A 288 -9.79 -21.04 12.57
C ARG A 288 -8.76 -21.91 13.31
N GLU A 289 -7.63 -21.36 13.70
CA GLU A 289 -6.61 -22.08 14.49
C GLU A 289 -6.94 -22.18 15.98
N PHE A 290 -7.84 -21.31 16.46
CA PHE A 290 -8.17 -21.19 17.88
C PHE A 290 -9.57 -21.71 18.20
N TYR A 291 -10.50 -21.58 17.25
CA TYR A 291 -11.90 -21.92 17.45
C TYR A 291 -12.47 -22.70 16.26
N GLU A 292 -13.28 -23.70 16.56
CA GLU A 292 -14.09 -24.38 15.56
C GLU A 292 -15.20 -23.46 15.06
N ARG A 293 -15.37 -23.38 13.74
CA ARG A 293 -16.44 -22.61 13.11
C ARG A 293 -17.74 -23.43 13.03
N THR A 294 -18.88 -22.79 13.23
CA THR A 294 -20.20 -23.38 12.95
C THR A 294 -20.64 -23.06 11.51
N THR A 295 -21.54 -23.86 10.94
CA THR A 295 -22.00 -23.67 9.55
C THR A 295 -22.78 -22.37 9.32
N GLU A 296 -23.26 -21.71 10.37
CA GLU A 296 -24.14 -20.53 10.28
C GLU A 296 -23.43 -19.20 10.57
N ARG A 297 -22.21 -19.24 11.16
CA ARG A 297 -21.52 -18.03 11.65
C ARG A 297 -20.04 -18.10 11.33
N THR A 298 -19.40 -16.95 11.21
CA THR A 298 -17.94 -16.80 11.15
C THR A 298 -17.47 -15.94 12.31
N HIS A 299 -16.22 -16.10 12.73
CA HIS A 299 -15.66 -15.26 13.78
C HIS A 299 -15.24 -13.89 13.22
N ILE A 300 -15.55 -12.85 13.99
CA ILE A 300 -15.12 -11.47 13.73
C ILE A 300 -14.55 -10.93 15.03
N ARG A 301 -13.27 -10.54 15.02
CA ARG A 301 -12.66 -9.82 16.14
C ARG A 301 -13.04 -8.34 16.08
N ILE A 302 -13.46 -7.77 17.20
CA ILE A 302 -13.91 -6.37 17.31
C ILE A 302 -12.81 -5.39 16.83
N GLY A 303 -11.55 -5.66 17.19
CA GLY A 303 -10.41 -4.85 16.76
C GLY A 303 -10.11 -5.03 15.28
N PRO A 304 -9.29 -6.01 14.90
CA PRO A 304 -8.73 -6.10 13.55
C PRO A 304 -9.75 -6.34 12.45
N ASP A 305 -10.82 -7.10 12.69
CA ASP A 305 -11.76 -7.46 11.62
C ASP A 305 -12.89 -6.42 11.52
N TRP A 306 -13.60 -6.16 12.62
CA TRP A 306 -14.73 -5.24 12.59
C TRP A 306 -14.32 -3.80 12.29
N SER A 307 -13.21 -3.29 12.86
CA SER A 307 -12.74 -1.93 12.52
C SER A 307 -12.31 -1.79 11.06
N ALA A 308 -11.71 -2.84 10.49
CA ALA A 308 -11.37 -2.90 9.07
C ALA A 308 -12.63 -2.84 8.20
N LEU A 309 -13.63 -3.68 8.48
CA LEU A 309 -14.91 -3.70 7.77
C LEU A 309 -15.65 -2.35 7.89
N VAL A 310 -15.69 -1.76 9.08
CA VAL A 310 -16.25 -0.41 9.28
C VAL A 310 -15.52 0.61 8.43
N SER A 311 -14.18 0.55 8.35
CA SER A 311 -13.42 1.46 7.49
C SER A 311 -13.78 1.31 6.01
N ASN A 312 -14.08 0.08 5.56
CA ASN A 312 -14.48 -0.22 4.19
C ASN A 312 -15.85 0.38 3.87
N TRP A 313 -16.86 0.07 4.70
CA TRP A 313 -18.20 0.62 4.55
C TRP A 313 -18.23 2.14 4.70
N PHE A 314 -17.42 2.69 5.60
CA PHE A 314 -17.36 4.13 5.83
C PHE A 314 -16.77 4.87 4.61
N SER A 315 -15.69 4.32 4.02
CA SER A 315 -15.12 4.86 2.78
C SER A 315 -16.09 4.76 1.59
N GLU A 316 -16.80 3.64 1.43
CA GLU A 316 -17.79 3.47 0.36
C GLU A 316 -18.99 4.41 0.55
N TRP A 317 -19.45 4.58 1.80
CA TRP A 317 -20.54 5.51 2.13
C TRP A 317 -20.19 6.94 1.76
N GLU A 318 -19.03 7.45 2.18
CA GLU A 318 -18.63 8.83 1.88
C GLU A 318 -18.50 9.10 0.38
N ARG A 319 -18.05 8.10 -0.38
CA ARG A 319 -17.85 8.23 -1.82
C ARG A 319 -19.14 8.17 -2.62
N THR A 320 -20.10 7.36 -2.19
CA THR A 320 -21.30 7.05 -2.97
C THR A 320 -22.56 7.73 -2.44
N GLY A 321 -22.56 8.14 -1.17
CA GLY A 321 -23.75 8.60 -0.46
C GLY A 321 -24.77 7.50 -0.15
N ASP A 322 -24.47 6.23 -0.46
CA ASP A 322 -25.40 5.13 -0.26
C ASP A 322 -25.55 4.80 1.24
N ALA A 323 -26.75 5.03 1.75
CA ALA A 323 -27.07 4.88 3.16
C ALA A 323 -26.94 3.44 3.68
N GLN A 324 -26.98 2.43 2.80
CA GLN A 324 -26.88 1.03 3.24
C GLN A 324 -25.58 0.75 4.03
N TRP A 325 -24.48 1.39 3.63
CA TRP A 325 -23.18 1.21 4.25
C TRP A 325 -23.13 1.83 5.65
N LYS A 326 -23.73 3.01 5.80
CA LYS A 326 -23.95 3.64 7.11
C LYS A 326 -24.81 2.76 8.01
N ASP A 327 -25.89 2.21 7.46
CA ASP A 327 -26.82 1.38 8.23
C ASP A 327 -26.16 0.10 8.73
N ARG A 328 -25.24 -0.50 7.95
CA ARG A 328 -24.41 -1.63 8.41
C ARG A 328 -23.54 -1.26 9.60
N ILE A 329 -22.86 -0.11 9.55
CA ILE A 329 -22.02 0.39 10.65
C ILE A 329 -22.86 0.60 11.92
N LEU A 330 -23.99 1.31 11.81
CA LEU A 330 -24.88 1.59 12.95
C LEU A 330 -25.46 0.31 13.55
N LYS A 331 -25.83 -0.65 12.70
CA LYS A 331 -26.28 -1.97 13.16
C LYS A 331 -25.17 -2.66 13.97
N GLY A 332 -23.94 -2.69 13.44
CA GLY A 332 -22.79 -3.25 14.14
C GLY A 332 -22.55 -2.62 15.51
N ILE A 333 -22.55 -1.28 15.58
CA ILE A 333 -22.42 -0.54 16.85
C ILE A 333 -23.51 -0.94 17.84
N SER A 334 -24.78 -0.98 17.42
CA SER A 334 -25.89 -1.34 18.31
C SER A 334 -25.79 -2.78 18.85
N GLN A 335 -25.20 -3.69 18.07
CA GLN A 335 -24.98 -5.07 18.47
C GLN A 335 -23.83 -5.19 19.48
N LEU A 336 -22.75 -4.42 19.31
CA LEU A 336 -21.66 -4.32 20.28
C LEU A 336 -22.14 -3.73 21.61
N GLU A 337 -22.90 -2.63 21.56
CA GLU A 337 -23.50 -2.02 22.76
C GLU A 337 -24.40 -2.99 23.55
N ALA A 338 -25.03 -3.95 22.86
CA ALA A 338 -25.86 -4.97 23.49
C ALA A 338 -25.06 -6.15 24.07
N MET A 339 -23.74 -6.26 23.79
CA MET A 339 -22.90 -7.31 24.35
C MET A 339 -22.67 -7.09 25.85
N PRO A 340 -22.57 -8.15 26.68
CA PRO A 340 -22.41 -8.02 28.14
C PRO A 340 -21.18 -7.22 28.58
N HIS A 341 -20.17 -7.08 27.71
CA HIS A 341 -18.89 -6.45 28.01
C HIS A 341 -18.51 -5.35 27.03
N GLY A 342 -19.46 -4.90 26.20
CA GLY A 342 -19.27 -3.92 25.13
C GLY A 342 -18.78 -4.51 23.82
#